data_AF-A0A1L5L1F2-F1
#
_entry.id   AF-A0A1L5L1F2-F1
#
_cell.length_a   1.000
_cell.length_b   1.000
_cell.length_c   1.000
_cell.angle_alpha   90.00
_cell.angle_beta   90.00
_cell.angle_gamma   90.00
#
_symmetry.space_group_name_H-M   'P 1'
#
loop_
_entity.id
_entity.type
_entity.pdbx_description
1 polymer ?
#
loop_
_entity_poly.entity_id
_entity_poly.type
_entity_poly.pdbx_seq_one_letter_code
_entity_poly.pdbx_strand_id
1 'polypeptide(L)'
;MNRTNIVGKSHIFAENAKTMKKTFIFTLCSLFSMTVNAQNFSDYFEDKTLRADYIFTGDAKKQEVYLDELSSLPQWAGRKHHLAELPLAGNGEITMKDKATGEAIYRTSFSSLFQEWVSEEEASRIKRGFENSFLLPYPKKEAVVTISLK
;
A
#
# COMPACT_ATOMS: atom_id res chain seq x y z
N MET A 1 -21.38 -56.66 -39.69
CA MET A 1 -20.72 -55.81 -38.68
C MET A 1 -20.66 -54.38 -39.24
N ASN A 2 -21.52 -53.48 -38.74
CA ASN A 2 -21.94 -52.24 -39.41
C ASN A 2 -20.84 -51.15 -39.51
N ARG A 3 -20.37 -50.84 -40.73
CA ARG A 3 -19.46 -49.71 -41.04
C ARG A 3 -20.05 -48.33 -40.68
N THR A 4 -21.37 -48.20 -40.60
CA THR A 4 -22.09 -46.94 -40.33
C THR A 4 -21.92 -46.43 -38.90
N ASN A 5 -21.71 -47.31 -37.91
CA ASN A 5 -21.58 -46.92 -36.49
C ASN A 5 -20.19 -46.37 -36.11
N ILE A 6 -19.15 -46.71 -36.89
CA ILE A 6 -17.77 -46.25 -36.62
C ILE A 6 -17.57 -44.81 -37.10
N VAL A 7 -18.18 -44.45 -38.23
CA VAL A 7 -18.13 -43.09 -38.80
C VAL A 7 -18.89 -42.10 -37.90
N GLY A 8 -20.07 -42.47 -37.37
CA GLY A 8 -20.81 -41.60 -36.44
C GLY A 8 -20.06 -41.28 -35.13
N LYS A 9 -19.33 -42.26 -34.57
CA LYS A 9 -18.52 -42.05 -33.37
C LYS A 9 -17.32 -41.13 -33.63
N SER A 10 -16.60 -41.28 -34.75
CA SER A 10 -15.45 -40.42 -35.06
C SER A 10 -15.84 -38.96 -35.25
N HIS A 11 -17.01 -38.70 -35.86
CA HIS A 11 -17.57 -37.35 -35.99
C HIS A 11 -17.91 -36.72 -34.62
N ILE A 12 -18.56 -37.46 -33.71
CA ILE A 12 -18.90 -36.99 -32.35
C ILE A 12 -17.62 -36.69 -31.53
N PHE A 13 -16.59 -37.55 -31.62
CA PHE A 13 -15.31 -37.31 -30.94
C PHE A 13 -14.59 -36.06 -31.49
N ALA A 14 -14.61 -35.84 -32.80
CA ALA A 14 -14.03 -34.65 -33.42
C ALA A 14 -14.78 -33.36 -33.04
N GLU A 15 -16.11 -33.43 -32.95
CA GLU A 15 -16.96 -32.31 -32.54
C GLU A 15 -16.74 -31.96 -31.07
N ASN A 16 -16.70 -32.96 -30.17
CA ASN A 16 -16.41 -32.76 -28.75
C ASN A 16 -15.00 -32.20 -28.51
N ALA A 17 -14.00 -32.65 -29.28
CA ALA A 17 -12.64 -32.08 -29.21
C ALA A 17 -12.60 -30.63 -29.70
N LYS A 18 -13.40 -30.28 -30.71
CA LYS A 18 -13.53 -28.90 -31.21
C LYS A 18 -14.26 -28.01 -30.19
N THR A 19 -15.28 -28.53 -29.51
CA THR A 19 -15.98 -27.83 -28.43
C THR A 19 -15.07 -27.62 -27.22
N MET A 20 -14.33 -28.65 -26.75
CA MET A 20 -13.35 -28.50 -25.67
C MET A 20 -12.25 -27.48 -26.00
N LYS A 21 -11.74 -27.47 -27.24
CA LYS A 21 -10.75 -26.46 -27.68
C LYS A 21 -11.34 -25.04 -27.67
N LYS A 22 -12.59 -24.86 -28.10
CA LYS A 22 -13.29 -23.57 -28.03
C LYS A 22 -13.51 -23.11 -26.60
N THR A 23 -13.93 -24.02 -25.70
CA THR A 23 -14.13 -23.71 -24.29
C THR A 23 -12.81 -23.35 -23.62
N PHE A 24 -11.73 -24.09 -23.91
CA PHE A 24 -10.39 -23.81 -23.40
C PHE A 24 -9.86 -22.44 -23.86
N ILE A 25 -10.03 -22.10 -25.14
CA ILE A 25 -9.65 -20.79 -25.70
C ILE A 25 -10.46 -19.68 -25.03
N PHE A 26 -11.77 -19.88 -24.83
CA PHE A 26 -12.63 -18.89 -24.18
C PHE A 26 -12.22 -18.63 -22.72
N THR A 27 -11.93 -19.68 -21.94
CA THR A 27 -11.43 -19.55 -20.57
C THR A 27 -10.07 -18.87 -20.51
N LEU A 28 -9.16 -19.18 -21.45
CA LEU A 28 -7.84 -18.54 -21.54
C LEU A 28 -7.92 -17.05 -21.91
N CYS A 29 -8.83 -16.67 -22.81
CA CYS A 29 -9.06 -15.26 -23.15
C CYS A 29 -9.68 -14.46 -21.99
N SER A 30 -10.55 -15.08 -21.19
CA SER A 30 -11.14 -14.43 -20.00
C SER A 30 -10.10 -14.12 -18.91
N LEU A 31 -9.05 -14.94 -18.78
CA LEU A 31 -7.97 -14.70 -17.82
C LEU A 31 -7.08 -13.50 -18.18
N PHE A 32 -7.02 -13.13 -19.47
CA PHE A 32 -6.22 -12.00 -19.96
C PHE A 32 -6.87 -10.62 -19.73
N SER A 33 -8.13 -10.59 -19.28
CA SER A 33 -8.87 -9.33 -19.05
C SER A 33 -8.64 -8.74 -17.65
N MET A 34 -7.79 -9.35 -16.82
CA MET A 34 -7.43 -8.80 -15.52
C MET A 34 -6.45 -7.63 -15.71
N THR A 35 -6.94 -6.40 -15.56
CA THR A 35 -6.08 -5.22 -15.48
C THR A 35 -5.34 -5.23 -14.14
N VAL A 36 -4.05 -5.48 -14.15
CA VAL A 36 -3.19 -5.29 -12.98
C VAL A 36 -2.90 -3.79 -12.86
N ASN A 37 -3.47 -3.13 -11.86
CA ASN A 37 -3.27 -1.71 -11.64
C ASN A 37 -2.16 -1.52 -10.61
N ALA A 38 -0.97 -1.14 -11.08
CA ALA A 38 0.17 -0.82 -10.22
C ALA A 38 0.35 0.70 -10.21
N GLN A 39 0.36 1.30 -9.02
CA GLN A 39 0.61 2.73 -8.87
C GLN A 39 2.02 3.07 -9.35
N ASN A 40 2.15 3.97 -10.32
CA ASN A 40 3.47 4.48 -10.72
C ASN A 40 3.87 5.63 -9.79
N PHE A 41 5.11 5.58 -9.31
CA PHE A 41 5.67 6.64 -8.47
C PHE A 41 5.55 8.04 -9.11
N SER A 42 5.86 8.14 -10.40
CA SER A 42 5.85 9.40 -11.14
C SER A 42 4.47 10.03 -11.31
N ASP A 43 3.38 9.31 -11.05
CA ASP A 43 2.03 9.87 -11.20
C ASP A 43 1.76 10.88 -10.07
N TYR A 44 2.32 10.63 -8.89
CA TYR A 44 2.05 11.41 -7.67
C TYR A 44 3.27 12.14 -7.10
N PHE A 45 4.50 11.67 -7.37
CA PHE A 45 5.69 12.11 -6.65
C PHE A 45 6.81 12.66 -7.55
N GLU A 46 7.54 13.62 -7.01
CA GLU A 46 8.83 14.09 -7.54
C GLU A 46 9.97 13.26 -6.94
N ASP A 47 11.13 13.22 -7.61
CA ASP A 47 12.34 12.60 -7.05
C ASP A 47 13.00 13.52 -6.01
N LYS A 48 12.28 13.72 -4.91
CA LYS A 48 12.65 14.47 -3.70
C LYS A 48 12.00 13.81 -2.49
N THR A 49 12.51 14.11 -1.31
CA THR A 49 11.93 13.64 -0.05
C THR A 49 11.27 14.79 0.69
N LEU A 50 10.05 14.57 1.16
CA LEU A 50 9.43 15.34 2.22
C LEU A 50 9.82 14.70 3.55
N ARG A 51 10.70 15.37 4.31
CA ARG A 51 10.97 15.03 5.71
C ARG A 51 9.92 15.73 6.56
N ALA A 52 9.18 14.96 7.35
CA ALA A 52 8.21 15.48 8.30
C ALA A 52 8.65 15.12 9.72
N ASP A 53 8.94 16.14 10.51
CA ASP A 53 9.36 16.04 11.89
C ASP A 53 8.15 16.30 12.79
N TYR A 54 7.88 15.38 13.71
CA TYR A 54 6.77 15.43 14.65
C TYR A 54 7.28 15.36 16.09
N ILE A 55 6.53 15.96 17.00
CA ILE A 55 6.69 15.73 18.43
C ILE A 55 5.54 14.86 18.90
N PHE A 56 5.85 13.65 19.36
CA PHE A 56 4.91 12.79 20.06
C PHE A 56 4.95 13.15 21.53
N THR A 57 3.82 13.55 22.07
CA THR A 57 3.69 14.03 23.43
C THR A 57 2.66 13.22 24.18
N GLY A 58 2.82 13.11 25.50
CA GLY A 58 1.81 12.46 26.31
C GLY A 58 2.36 11.79 27.55
N ASP A 59 1.53 10.91 28.08
CA ASP A 59 1.74 10.05 29.24
C ASP A 59 1.03 8.70 29.01
N ALA A 60 0.96 7.85 30.04
CA ALA A 60 0.30 6.55 29.98
C ALA A 60 -1.22 6.60 29.68
N LYS A 61 -1.87 7.77 29.80
CA LYS A 61 -3.33 7.93 29.65
C LYS A 61 -3.71 8.63 28.35
N LYS A 62 -2.92 9.58 27.88
CA LYS A 62 -3.21 10.37 26.69
C LYS A 62 -1.95 10.63 25.87
N GLN A 63 -2.05 10.39 24.57
CA GLN A 63 -1.00 10.64 23.59
C GLN A 63 -1.51 11.63 22.53
N GLU A 64 -0.64 12.54 22.10
CA GLU A 64 -0.94 13.60 21.14
C GLU A 64 0.26 13.78 20.21
N VAL A 65 0.00 14.09 18.94
CA VAL A 65 1.02 14.26 17.91
C VAL A 65 0.92 15.67 17.34
N TYR A 66 2.05 16.39 17.34
CA TYR A 66 2.15 17.74 16.79
C TYR A 66 3.18 17.77 15.67
N LEU A 67 2.87 18.50 14.60
CA LEU A 67 3.85 18.79 13.55
C LEU A 67 4.86 19.81 14.07
N ASP A 68 6.14 19.53 13.90
CA ASP A 68 7.23 20.43 14.24
C ASP A 68 7.69 21.19 12.99
N GLU A 69 8.30 20.47 12.04
CA GLU A 69 8.87 21.05 10.83
C GLU A 69 8.63 20.15 9.60
N LEU A 70 8.52 20.80 8.44
CA LEU A 70 8.57 20.14 7.13
C LEU A 70 9.81 20.61 6.37
N SER A 71 10.59 19.65 5.91
CA SER A 71 11.82 19.89 5.15
C SER A 71 11.79 19.17 3.79
N SER A 72 12.42 19.77 2.78
CA SER A 72 12.66 19.12 1.49
C SER A 72 14.11 18.67 1.39
N LEU A 73 14.32 17.38 1.12
CA LEU A 73 15.65 16.83 0.84
C LEU A 73 15.78 16.50 -0.65
N PRO A 74 16.99 16.61 -1.21
CA PRO A 74 17.24 16.19 -2.58
C PRO A 74 17.03 14.67 -2.70
N GLN A 75 16.43 14.24 -3.82
CA GLN A 75 16.21 12.84 -4.20
C GLN A 75 15.28 12.05 -3.28
N TRP A 76 14.62 11.03 -3.84
CA TRP A 76 13.87 10.04 -3.07
C TRP A 76 14.62 8.70 -3.06
N ALA A 77 15.11 8.32 -1.88
CA ALA A 77 15.85 7.07 -1.69
C ALA A 77 14.97 5.87 -1.30
N GLY A 78 13.68 6.09 -1.04
CA GLY A 78 12.77 5.03 -0.63
C GLY A 78 12.16 4.25 -1.80
N ARG A 79 11.11 3.48 -1.50
CA ARG A 79 10.48 2.60 -2.48
C ARG A 79 9.72 3.37 -3.56
N LYS A 80 9.66 2.79 -4.77
CA LYS A 80 8.89 3.30 -5.92
C LYS A 80 7.71 2.40 -6.33
N HIS A 81 7.50 1.31 -5.59
CA HIS A 81 6.44 0.31 -5.77
C HIS A 81 5.81 -0.05 -4.41
N HIS A 82 4.64 -0.70 -4.43
CA HIS A 82 3.84 -1.01 -3.23
C HIS A 82 3.62 0.24 -2.36
N LEU A 83 3.36 1.38 -3.02
CA LEU A 83 3.34 2.70 -2.38
C LEU A 83 2.15 2.83 -1.42
N ALA A 84 0.98 2.31 -1.76
CA ALA A 84 -0.21 2.33 -0.91
C ALA A 84 -0.30 1.15 0.09
N GLU A 85 0.75 0.34 0.21
CA GLU A 85 0.77 -0.88 1.03
C GLU A 85 1.67 -0.74 2.25
N LEU A 86 1.39 -1.54 3.28
CA LEU A 86 2.23 -1.68 4.46
C LEU A 86 2.86 -3.08 4.48
N PRO A 87 4.21 -3.19 4.55
CA PRO A 87 4.84 -4.50 4.66
C PRO A 87 4.58 -5.16 6.02
N LEU A 88 4.41 -4.35 7.07
CA LEU A 88 4.09 -4.76 8.44
C LEU A 88 3.13 -3.73 9.06
N ALA A 89 2.39 -4.12 10.09
CA ALA A 89 1.44 -3.20 10.74
C ALA A 89 2.12 -2.09 11.54
N GLY A 90 3.25 -2.38 12.20
CA GLY A 90 3.91 -1.49 13.15
C GLY A 90 3.05 -1.11 14.36
N ASN A 91 3.64 -0.36 15.30
CA ASN A 91 2.91 0.27 16.41
C ASN A 91 2.41 1.68 16.03
N GLY A 92 2.89 2.23 14.92
CA GLY A 92 2.35 3.44 14.31
C GLY A 92 2.38 3.33 12.78
N GLU A 93 1.58 4.15 12.13
CA GLU A 93 1.57 4.24 10.67
C GLU A 93 1.37 5.67 10.18
N ILE A 94 1.90 5.94 9.00
CA ILE A 94 1.66 7.15 8.23
C ILE A 94 0.97 6.76 6.94
N THR A 95 -0.12 7.47 6.62
CA THR A 95 -0.82 7.37 5.34
C THR A 95 -0.87 8.76 4.71
N MET A 96 -0.36 8.87 3.48
CA MET A 96 -0.47 10.04 2.64
C MET A 96 -1.54 9.81 1.58
N LYS A 97 -2.47 10.75 1.46
CA LYS A 97 -3.54 10.72 0.46
C LYS A 97 -3.44 11.90 -0.50
N ASP A 98 -3.71 11.68 -1.78
CA ASP A 98 -3.96 12.79 -2.71
C ASP A 98 -5.18 13.57 -2.23
N LYS A 99 -5.07 14.89 -2.11
CA LYS A 99 -6.14 15.71 -1.52
C LYS A 99 -7.37 15.82 -2.43
N ALA A 100 -7.19 15.72 -3.75
CA ALA A 100 -8.28 15.87 -4.69
C ALA A 100 -9.12 14.60 -4.82
N THR A 101 -8.49 13.43 -4.83
CA THR A 101 -9.19 12.14 -5.01
C THR A 101 -9.44 11.39 -3.70
N GLY A 102 -8.68 11.68 -2.65
CA GLY A 102 -8.71 10.92 -1.40
C GLY A 102 -8.02 9.55 -1.47
N GLU A 103 -7.38 9.23 -2.60
CA GLU A 103 -6.64 7.99 -2.82
C GLU A 103 -5.39 7.93 -1.94
N ALA A 104 -5.12 6.77 -1.33
CA ALA A 104 -3.88 6.57 -0.58
C ALA A 104 -2.72 6.39 -1.56
N ILE A 105 -1.80 7.34 -1.58
CA ILE A 105 -0.69 7.40 -2.55
C ILE A 105 0.64 6.97 -1.92
N TYR A 106 0.76 6.99 -0.59
CA TYR A 106 1.92 6.43 0.12
C TYR A 106 1.54 5.98 1.53
N ARG A 107 2.08 4.87 1.99
CA ARG A 107 1.96 4.40 3.39
C ARG A 107 3.30 3.97 3.96
N THR A 108 3.50 4.09 5.25
CA THR A 108 4.65 3.46 5.93
C THR A 108 4.29 3.17 7.39
N SER A 109 4.94 2.18 7.99
CA SER A 109 4.72 1.77 9.37
C SER A 109 5.99 1.95 10.19
N PHE A 110 5.85 2.16 11.49
CA PHE A 110 6.98 2.35 12.40
C PHE A 110 6.66 1.85 13.81
N SER A 111 7.68 1.86 14.66
CA SER A 111 7.57 1.89 16.12
C SER A 111 8.48 3.02 16.62
N SER A 112 8.26 3.52 17.83
CA SER A 112 9.00 4.68 18.35
C SER A 112 9.43 4.48 19.80
N LEU A 113 10.52 5.14 20.19
CA LEU A 113 10.96 5.21 21.59
C LEU A 113 9.89 5.82 22.50
N PHE A 114 9.06 6.72 21.97
CA PHE A 114 7.91 7.27 22.69
C PHE A 114 6.95 6.15 23.14
N GLN A 115 6.61 5.20 22.25
CA GLN A 115 5.71 4.11 22.57
C GLN A 115 6.30 3.11 23.57
N GLU A 116 7.63 2.93 23.56
CA GLU A 116 8.32 2.19 24.63
C GLU A 116 8.21 2.94 25.97
N TRP A 117 8.56 4.23 25.98
CA TRP A 117 8.52 5.05 27.19
C TRP A 117 7.13 5.18 27.81
N VAL A 118 6.05 5.22 27.01
CA VAL A 118 4.66 5.27 27.51
C VAL A 118 4.32 4.05 28.37
N SER A 119 5.04 2.93 28.22
CA SER A 119 4.86 1.72 29.06
C SER A 119 5.62 1.75 30.39
N GLU A 120 6.52 2.72 30.59
CA GLU A 120 7.33 2.83 31.80
C GLU A 120 6.54 3.45 32.97
N GLU A 121 6.91 3.11 34.21
CA GLU A 121 6.28 3.65 35.42
C GLU A 121 6.32 5.19 35.44
N GLU A 122 7.37 5.79 34.90
CA GLU A 122 7.52 7.24 34.77
C GLU A 122 6.36 7.88 34.00
N ALA A 123 5.88 7.27 32.92
CA ALA A 123 4.79 7.80 32.11
C ALA A 123 3.44 7.81 32.85
N SER A 124 3.32 7.15 34.01
CA SER A 124 2.13 7.28 34.87
C SER A 124 2.12 8.59 35.69
N ARG A 125 3.26 9.28 35.77
CA ARG A 125 3.48 10.44 36.67
C ARG A 125 3.76 11.74 35.94
N ILE A 126 4.42 11.68 34.78
CA ILE A 126 4.82 12.87 34.03
C ILE A 126 4.47 12.77 32.55
N LYS A 127 4.33 13.94 31.92
CA LYS A 127 4.19 14.07 30.47
C LYS A 127 5.54 14.42 29.85
N ARG A 128 5.85 13.83 28.70
CA ARG A 128 7.05 14.13 27.91
C ARG A 128 6.72 14.34 26.43
N GLY A 129 7.67 14.94 25.70
CA GLY A 129 7.66 15.06 24.25
C GLY A 129 8.89 14.39 23.65
N PHE A 130 8.72 13.70 22.53
CA PHE A 130 9.78 12.99 21.80
C PHE A 130 9.72 13.37 20.32
N GLU A 131 10.87 13.75 19.78
CA GLU A 131 11.03 14.03 18.34
C GLU A 131 11.00 12.73 17.52
N ASN A 132 10.26 12.75 16.41
CA ASN A 132 10.11 11.64 15.50
C ASN A 132 10.12 12.15 14.05
N SER A 133 11.14 11.74 13.29
CA SER A 133 11.34 12.14 11.89
C SER A 133 10.91 11.04 10.92
N PHE A 134 10.13 11.39 9.91
CA PHE A 134 9.69 10.46 8.87
C PHE A 134 10.00 10.98 7.47
N LEU A 135 10.42 10.07 6.59
CA LEU A 135 10.73 10.36 5.19
C LEU A 135 9.61 9.87 4.29
N LEU A 136 9.01 10.80 3.56
CA LEU A 136 7.92 10.57 2.63
C LEU A 136 8.35 11.02 1.22
N PRO A 137 7.86 10.39 0.15
CA PRO A 137 8.12 10.90 -1.19
C PRO A 137 7.43 12.26 -1.37
N TYR A 138 8.11 13.21 -2.02
CA TYR A 138 7.60 14.57 -2.16
C TYR A 138 6.44 14.63 -3.17
N PRO A 139 5.23 15.03 -2.77
CA PRO A 139 4.06 15.01 -3.64
C PRO A 139 4.08 16.16 -4.65
N LYS A 140 3.64 15.89 -5.89
CA LYS A 140 3.49 16.90 -6.95
C LYS A 140 2.31 17.85 -6.73
N LYS A 141 1.32 17.41 -5.95
CA LYS A 141 0.08 18.13 -5.64
C LYS A 141 -0.15 18.11 -4.13
N GLU A 142 -1.14 18.89 -3.68
CA GLU A 142 -1.53 18.88 -2.27
C GLU A 142 -1.91 17.47 -1.81
N ALA A 143 -1.37 17.08 -0.66
CA ALA A 143 -1.61 15.79 -0.05
C ALA A 143 -2.00 15.96 1.42
N VAL A 144 -2.77 15.02 1.94
CA VAL A 144 -3.11 14.92 3.36
C VAL A 144 -2.27 13.82 3.98
N VAL A 145 -1.43 14.16 4.96
CA VAL A 145 -0.65 13.20 5.73
C VAL A 145 -1.36 12.95 7.06
N THR A 146 -1.71 11.69 7.31
CA THR A 146 -2.28 11.24 8.58
C THR A 146 -1.28 10.33 9.27
N ILE A 147 -1.01 10.63 10.53
CA ILE A 147 -0.18 9.80 11.41
C ILE A 147 -1.04 9.24 12.52
N SER A 148 -0.89 7.94 12.77
CA SER A 148 -1.67 7.20 13.77
C SER A 148 -0.74 6.42 14.68
N LEU A 149 -0.90 6.59 15.98
CA LEU A 149 -0.30 5.73 17.01
C LEU A 149 -1.35 4.67 17.41
N LYS A 150 -0.93 3.43 17.54
CA LYS A 150 -1.76 2.29 17.99
C LYS A 150 -1.54 2.01 19.47
#